data_AF-A0AAX2IXW4-F1
#
_entry.id   AF-A0AAX2IXW4-F1
#
_cell.length_a   1.000
_cell.length_b   1.000
_cell.length_c   1.000
_cell.angle_alpha   90.00
_cell.angle_beta   90.00
_cell.angle_gamma   90.00
#
_symmetry.space_group_name_H-M   'P 1'
#
loop_
_entity.id
_entity.type
_entity.pdbx_description
1 polymer ?
#
loop_
_entity_poly.entity_id
_entity_poly.type
_entity_poly.pdbx_seq_one_letter_code
_entity_poly.pdbx_strand_id
1 'polypeptide(L)'
;MSFNNFLKTFNEFLLEQGGTTYLAIDHYLKGKDKPLKSVFFSPYSSASNFLYRASHVVTAPISFSIITIELVASSLYLSLKSLNNLVFSDKNAAKIRIIDSIVHFAVSLITAIGVIVSPIVNLIDLIGGAISTMRVKSETAEQMKPSVL
;
A
#
# COMPACT_ATOMS: atom_id res chain seq x y z
N MET A 1 -9.01 -15.44 18.80
CA MET A 1 -8.19 -14.36 18.23
C MET A 1 -8.49 -13.09 19.02
N SER A 2 -7.50 -12.31 19.46
CA SER A 2 -7.76 -11.02 20.13
C SER A 2 -8.20 -9.97 19.11
N PHE A 3 -8.98 -8.98 19.54
CA PHE A 3 -9.42 -7.88 18.68
C PHE A 3 -8.24 -7.12 18.06
N ASN A 4 -7.16 -6.92 18.81
CA ASN A 4 -5.94 -6.28 18.31
C ASN A 4 -5.26 -7.10 17.19
N ASN A 5 -5.24 -8.43 17.33
CA ASN A 5 -4.68 -9.28 16.28
C ASN A 5 -5.56 -9.26 15.02
N PHE A 6 -6.89 -9.18 15.18
CA PHE A 6 -7.80 -9.01 14.06
C PHE A 6 -7.55 -7.70 13.32
N LEU A 7 -7.50 -6.55 14.02
CA LEU A 7 -7.21 -5.25 13.40
C LEU A 7 -5.88 -5.24 12.66
N LYS A 8 -4.83 -5.80 13.27
CA LYS A 8 -3.52 -5.91 12.62
C LYS A 8 -3.61 -6.70 11.31
N THR A 9 -4.23 -7.88 11.35
CA THR A 9 -4.38 -8.75 10.17
C THR A 9 -5.23 -8.08 9.09
N PHE A 10 -6.29 -7.38 9.49
CA PHE A 10 -7.15 -6.66 8.57
C PHE A 10 -6.42 -5.50 7.90
N ASN A 11 -5.60 -4.75 8.63
CA ASN A 11 -4.82 -3.65 8.07
C ASN A 11 -3.72 -4.16 7.13
N GLU A 12 -3.07 -5.28 7.46
CA GLU A 12 -2.14 -5.96 6.55
C GLU A 12 -2.85 -6.36 5.26
N PHE A 13 -4.05 -6.95 5.36
CA PHE A 13 -4.87 -7.27 4.18
C PHE A 13 -5.22 -6.02 3.35
N LEU A 14 -5.64 -4.92 3.97
CA LEU A 14 -5.95 -3.66 3.27
C LEU A 14 -4.72 -3.08 2.57
N LEU A 15 -3.55 -3.16 3.19
CA LEU A 15 -2.29 -2.71 2.59
C LEU A 15 -1.91 -3.56 1.38
N GLU A 16 -2.11 -4.87 1.43
CA GLU A 16 -1.91 -5.77 0.28
C GLU A 16 -2.84 -5.42 -0.90
N GLN A 17 -4.08 -5.01 -0.62
CA GLN A 17 -4.99 -4.50 -1.66
C GLN A 17 -4.54 -3.16 -2.26
N GLY A 18 -3.58 -2.45 -1.63
CA GLY A 18 -2.94 -1.25 -2.17
C GLY A 18 -2.11 -1.49 -3.43
N GLY A 19 -1.79 -2.75 -3.73
CA GLY A 19 -1.08 -3.16 -4.93
C GLY A 19 0.31 -2.55 -5.05
N THR A 20 0.70 -2.21 -6.28
CA THR A 20 2.02 -1.63 -6.62
C THR A 20 2.26 -0.29 -5.91
N THR A 21 1.21 0.45 -5.57
CA THR A 21 1.33 1.68 -4.78
C THR A 21 1.90 1.41 -3.39
N TYR A 22 1.34 0.41 -2.68
CA TYR A 22 1.85 0.01 -1.37
C TYR A 22 3.28 -0.56 -1.50
N LEU A 23 3.53 -1.42 -2.49
CA LEU A 23 4.85 -1.99 -2.71
C LEU A 23 5.92 -0.93 -2.99
N ALA A 24 5.59 0.13 -3.74
CA ALA A 24 6.51 1.22 -4.02
C ALA A 24 6.84 2.03 -2.77
N ILE A 25 5.84 2.30 -1.92
CA ILE A 25 6.04 2.99 -0.64
C ILE A 25 6.86 2.10 0.31
N ASP A 26 6.51 0.83 0.44
CA ASP A 26 7.21 -0.12 1.30
C ASP A 26 8.67 -0.30 0.87
N HIS A 27 8.89 -0.38 -0.45
CA HIS A 27 10.23 -0.43 -1.02
C HIS A 27 11.03 0.85 -0.76
N TYR A 28 10.45 2.04 -0.91
CA TYR A 28 11.13 3.29 -0.58
C TYR A 28 11.50 3.39 0.91
N LEU A 29 10.62 2.93 1.80
CA LEU A 29 10.82 3.00 3.25
C LEU A 29 11.79 1.92 3.77
N LYS A 30 11.76 0.71 3.21
CA LYS A 30 12.49 -0.46 3.74
C LYS A 30 13.62 -0.97 2.84
N GLY A 31 13.56 -0.72 1.53
CA GLY A 31 14.42 -1.37 0.54
C GLY A 31 15.35 -0.39 -0.16
N LYS A 32 16.52 -0.10 0.42
CA LYS A 32 17.53 0.75 -0.24
C LYS A 32 18.32 0.05 -1.36
N ASP A 33 18.25 -1.28 -1.45
CA ASP A 33 19.18 -2.07 -2.29
C ASP A 33 18.54 -2.81 -3.48
N LYS A 34 17.20 -2.79 -3.65
CA LYS A 34 16.55 -3.43 -4.80
C LYS A 34 16.19 -2.37 -5.87
N PRO A 35 16.32 -2.69 -7.17
CA PRO A 35 15.95 -1.75 -8.22
C PRO A 35 14.43 -1.55 -8.26
N LEU A 36 13.94 -0.31 -8.47
CA LEU A 36 12.50 0.00 -8.60
C LEU A 36 11.77 -0.87 -9.65
N LYS A 37 12.51 -1.36 -10.66
CA LYS A 37 12.00 -2.29 -11.68
C LYS A 37 11.54 -3.64 -11.09
N SER A 38 12.00 -4.03 -9.89
CA SER A 38 11.46 -5.21 -9.21
C SER A 38 10.07 -4.97 -8.61
N VAL A 39 9.63 -3.71 -8.53
CA VAL A 39 8.32 -3.33 -8.00
C VAL A 39 7.34 -3.05 -9.14
N PHE A 40 7.80 -2.41 -10.22
CA PHE A 40 6.98 -2.03 -11.37
C PHE A 40 7.16 -2.95 -12.58
N PHE A 41 6.10 -3.07 -13.39
CA PHE A 41 6.06 -3.67 -14.72
C PHE A 41 6.46 -5.15 -14.75
N SER A 42 6.29 -5.84 -13.63
CA SER A 42 6.56 -7.28 -13.57
C SER A 42 5.62 -8.02 -14.54
N PRO A 43 6.12 -8.94 -15.39
CA PRO A 43 5.28 -9.70 -16.31
C PRO A 43 4.28 -10.58 -15.54
N TYR A 44 3.15 -10.88 -16.18
CA TYR A 44 2.09 -11.70 -15.61
C TYR A 44 2.46 -13.18 -15.66
N SER A 45 2.31 -13.85 -14.53
CA SER A 45 2.48 -15.30 -14.45
C SER A 45 1.27 -16.07 -14.99
N SER A 46 0.08 -15.48 -14.94
CA SER A 46 -1.18 -16.11 -15.31
C SER A 46 -2.29 -15.08 -15.57
N ALA A 47 -3.39 -15.51 -16.20
CA ALA A 47 -4.58 -14.67 -16.37
C ALA A 47 -5.22 -14.26 -15.03
N SER A 48 -5.18 -15.14 -14.02
CA SER A 48 -5.64 -14.82 -12.67
C SER A 48 -4.78 -13.74 -12.02
N ASN A 49 -3.46 -13.75 -12.24
CA ASN A 49 -2.56 -12.71 -11.76
C ASN A 49 -2.85 -11.35 -12.41
N PHE A 50 -3.17 -11.33 -13.71
CA PHE A 50 -3.63 -10.12 -14.39
C PHE A 50 -4.92 -9.57 -13.77
N LEU A 51 -5.96 -10.40 -13.61
CA LEU A 51 -7.24 -9.97 -13.02
C LEU A 51 -7.07 -9.47 -11.58
N TYR A 52 -6.23 -10.14 -10.81
CA TYR A 52 -5.90 -9.72 -9.45
C TYR A 52 -5.26 -8.33 -9.42
N ARG A 53 -4.24 -8.09 -10.27
CA ARG A 53 -3.62 -6.75 -10.38
C ARG A 53 -4.56 -5.69 -10.94
N ALA A 54 -5.45 -6.06 -11.88
CA ALA A 54 -6.47 -5.14 -12.38
C ALA A 54 -7.43 -4.73 -11.26
N SER A 55 -7.76 -5.65 -10.35
CA SER A 55 -8.61 -5.35 -9.20
C SER A 55 -7.99 -4.29 -8.28
N HIS A 56 -6.66 -4.25 -8.14
CA HIS A 56 -5.95 -3.24 -7.34
C HIS A 56 -6.17 -1.81 -7.82
N VAL A 57 -6.51 -1.58 -9.09
CA VAL A 57 -6.87 -0.23 -9.59
C VAL A 57 -8.11 0.31 -8.85
N VAL A 58 -9.03 -0.58 -8.47
CA VAL A 58 -10.29 -0.24 -7.79
C VAL A 58 -10.19 -0.48 -6.29
N THR A 59 -9.57 -1.58 -5.85
CA THR A 59 -9.50 -1.93 -4.42
C THR A 59 -8.50 -1.10 -3.65
N ALA A 60 -7.42 -0.61 -4.27
CA ALA A 60 -6.42 0.23 -3.60
C ALA A 60 -6.99 1.55 -3.04
N PRO A 61 -7.72 2.39 -3.82
CA PRO A 61 -8.29 3.63 -3.27
C PRO A 61 -9.29 3.36 -2.15
N ILE A 62 -10.10 2.29 -2.25
CA ILE A 62 -11.04 1.89 -1.20
C ILE A 62 -10.28 1.49 0.07
N SER A 63 -9.25 0.67 -0.07
CA SER A 63 -8.45 0.17 1.06
C SER A 63 -7.70 1.30 1.75
N PHE A 64 -7.05 2.20 1.00
CA PHE A 64 -6.42 3.39 1.55
C PHE A 64 -7.42 4.34 2.20
N SER A 65 -8.66 4.41 1.71
CA SER A 65 -9.71 5.23 2.34
C SER A 65 -10.09 4.67 3.72
N ILE A 66 -10.23 3.35 3.84
CA ILE A 66 -10.53 2.69 5.12
C ILE A 66 -9.39 2.92 6.12
N ILE A 67 -8.13 2.72 5.71
CA ILE A 67 -6.96 2.99 6.55
C ILE A 67 -6.91 4.46 6.97
N THR A 68 -7.21 5.38 6.05
CA THR A 68 -7.25 6.83 6.35
C THR A 68 -8.27 7.14 7.44
N ILE A 69 -9.48 6.59 7.33
CA ILE A 69 -10.55 6.78 8.33
C ILE A 69 -10.11 6.23 9.70
N GLU A 70 -9.51 5.04 9.73
CA GLU A 70 -8.99 4.44 10.96
C GLU A 70 -7.92 5.32 11.62
N LEU A 71 -6.98 5.86 10.85
CA LEU A 71 -5.92 6.73 11.35
C LEU A 71 -6.47 8.05 11.88
N VAL A 72 -7.45 8.65 11.19
CA VAL A 72 -8.14 9.87 11.66
C VAL A 72 -8.90 9.59 12.96
N ALA A 73 -9.64 8.49 13.02
CA ALA A 73 -10.37 8.09 14.23
C ALA A 73 -9.42 7.84 15.42
N SER A 74 -8.29 7.18 15.16
CA SER A 74 -7.24 6.95 16.17
C SER A 74 -6.60 8.26 16.64
N SER A 75 -6.33 9.18 15.72
CA SER A 75 -5.81 10.51 16.04
C SER A 75 -6.79 11.29 16.93
N LEU A 76 -8.08 11.30 16.59
CA LEU A 76 -9.12 11.95 17.39
C LEU A 76 -9.22 11.33 18.78
N TYR A 77 -9.25 10.00 18.86
CA TYR A 77 -9.29 9.27 20.13
C TYR A 77 -8.10 9.63 21.03
N LEU A 78 -6.88 9.64 20.47
CA LEU A 78 -5.67 9.98 21.21
C LEU A 78 -5.64 11.46 21.65
N SER A 79 -6.15 12.37 20.82
CA SER A 79 -6.33 13.78 21.19
C SER A 79 -7.29 13.94 22.36
N LEU A 80 -8.45 13.28 22.33
CA LEU A 80 -9.41 13.29 23.45
C LEU A 80 -8.79 12.68 24.72
N LYS A 81 -8.04 11.57 24.58
CA LYS A 81 -7.34 10.94 25.69
C LYS A 81 -6.25 11.83 26.28
N SER A 82 -5.56 12.60 25.45
CA SER A 82 -4.59 13.60 25.89
C SER A 82 -5.27 14.69 26.73
N LEU A 83 -6.41 15.22 26.26
CA LEU A 83 -7.18 16.21 27.02
C LEU A 83 -7.62 15.65 28.38
N ASN A 84 -8.11 14.41 28.41
CA ASN A 84 -8.48 13.74 29.65
C ASN A 84 -7.29 13.63 30.62
N ASN A 85 -6.11 13.24 30.12
CA ASN A 85 -4.90 13.16 30.95
C ASN A 85 -4.47 14.53 31.50
N LEU A 86 -4.67 15.62 30.75
CA LEU A 86 -4.43 16.99 31.24
C LEU A 86 -5.37 17.36 32.38
N VAL A 87 -6.66 17.00 32.28
CA VAL A 87 -7.65 17.24 33.35
C VAL A 87 -7.25 16.52 34.64
N PHE A 88 -6.75 15.29 34.54
CA PHE A 88 -6.26 14.50 35.68
C PHE A 88 -4.79 14.79 36.06
N SER A 89 -4.20 15.88 35.56
CA SER A 89 -2.83 16.33 35.87
C SER A 89 -1.68 15.36 35.49
N ASP A 90 -1.94 14.36 34.65
CA ASP A 90 -0.91 13.50 34.07
C ASP A 90 -0.34 14.12 32.78
N LYS A 91 0.51 15.14 32.96
CA LYS A 91 1.12 15.91 31.87
C LYS A 91 2.03 15.05 30.98
N ASN A 92 2.70 14.06 31.56
CA ASN A 92 3.61 13.18 30.81
C ASN A 92 2.82 12.27 29.88
N ALA A 93 1.76 11.62 30.38
CA ALA A 93 0.91 10.81 29.53
C ALA A 93 0.18 11.66 28.48
N ALA A 94 -0.30 12.87 28.83
CA ALA A 94 -0.90 13.79 27.86
C ALA A 94 0.06 14.10 26.70
N LYS A 95 1.31 14.48 27.00
CA LYS A 95 2.33 14.78 25.99
C LYS A 95 2.58 13.61 25.03
N ILE A 96 2.66 12.38 25.56
CA ILE A 96 2.84 11.19 24.72
C ILE A 96 1.62 11.00 23.80
N ARG A 97 0.41 11.10 24.34
CA ARG A 97 -0.83 10.88 23.56
C ARG A 97 -1.05 11.93 22.47
N ILE A 98 -0.70 13.19 22.70
CA ILE A 98 -0.81 14.22 21.67
C ILE A 98 0.23 14.02 20.55
N ILE A 99 1.45 13.60 20.89
CA ILE A 99 2.47 13.25 19.89
C ILE A 99 1.98 12.08 19.04
N ASP A 100 1.50 11.01 19.66
CA ASP A 100 0.95 9.86 18.94
C ASP A 100 -0.21 10.29 18.02
N SER A 101 -1.11 11.15 18.52
CA SER A 101 -2.23 11.70 17.73
C SER A 101 -1.75 12.45 16.48
N ILE A 102 -0.73 13.30 16.61
CA ILE A 102 -0.13 14.04 15.49
C ILE A 102 0.49 13.09 14.48
N VAL A 103 1.19 12.05 14.94
CA VAL A 103 1.77 11.02 14.05
C VAL A 103 0.67 10.32 13.26
N HIS A 104 -0.41 9.87 13.91
CA HIS A 104 -1.53 9.22 13.23
C HIS A 104 -2.19 10.16 12.21
N PHE A 105 -2.34 11.44 12.56
CA PHE A 105 -2.90 12.44 11.65
C PHE A 105 -1.98 12.66 10.43
N ALA A 106 -0.68 12.82 10.63
CA ALA A 106 0.28 13.00 9.55
C ALA A 106 0.29 11.79 8.59
N VAL A 107 0.28 10.56 9.12
CA VAL A 107 0.21 9.34 8.30
C VAL A 107 -1.13 9.26 7.57
N SER A 108 -2.23 9.72 8.17
CA SER A 108 -3.54 9.77 7.51
C SER A 108 -3.52 10.67 6.27
N LEU A 109 -2.83 11.82 6.31
CA LEU A 109 -2.69 12.71 5.16
C LEU A 109 -1.91 12.05 4.02
N ILE A 110 -0.82 11.35 4.34
CA ILE A 110 -0.04 10.60 3.35
C ILE A 110 -0.89 9.49 2.73
N THR A 111 -1.66 8.78 3.55
CA THR A 111 -2.53 7.70 3.08
C THR A 111 -3.68 8.24 2.21
N ALA A 112 -4.22 9.41 2.54
CA ALA A 112 -5.23 10.11 1.75
C ALA A 112 -4.70 10.51 0.36
N ILE A 113 -3.44 10.93 0.25
CA ILE A 113 -2.79 11.12 -1.05
C ILE A 113 -2.72 9.79 -1.81
N GLY A 114 -2.41 8.69 -1.10
CA GLY A 114 -2.47 7.34 -1.64
C GLY A 114 -3.81 6.96 -2.26
N VAL A 115 -4.94 7.43 -1.71
CA VAL A 115 -6.27 7.23 -2.32
C VAL A 115 -6.35 7.80 -3.73
N ILE A 116 -5.81 9.00 -3.95
CA ILE A 116 -5.88 9.70 -5.23
C ILE A 116 -4.84 9.13 -6.22
N VAL A 117 -3.64 8.84 -5.73
CA VAL A 117 -2.51 8.44 -6.57
C VAL A 117 -2.54 6.95 -6.92
N SER A 118 -3.08 6.10 -6.04
CA SER A 118 -3.04 4.65 -6.21
C SER A 118 -3.70 4.08 -7.46
N PRO A 119 -4.84 4.60 -7.97
CA PRO A 119 -5.44 4.10 -9.20
C PRO A 119 -4.50 4.32 -10.39
N ILE A 120 -3.84 5.48 -10.43
CA ILE A 120 -2.93 5.88 -11.50
C ILE A 120 -1.68 4.98 -11.49
N VAL A 121 -1.06 4.81 -10.32
CA VAL A 121 0.14 3.99 -10.15
C VAL A 121 -0.14 2.53 -10.50
N ASN A 122 -1.24 1.96 -9.99
CA ASN A 122 -1.63 0.58 -10.29
C ASN A 122 -2.02 0.40 -11.76
N LEU A 123 -2.64 1.41 -12.41
CA LEU A 123 -2.95 1.35 -13.83
C LEU A 123 -1.70 1.40 -14.72
N ILE A 124 -0.75 2.28 -14.40
CA ILE A 124 0.54 2.37 -15.10
C ILE A 124 1.25 1.01 -15.00
N ASP A 125 1.30 0.44 -13.79
CA ASP A 125 1.89 -0.88 -13.56
C ASP A 125 1.19 -1.99 -14.35
N LEU A 126 -0.15 -1.97 -14.40
CA LEU A 126 -0.94 -2.93 -15.18
C LEU A 126 -0.61 -2.84 -16.68
N ILE A 127 -0.51 -1.63 -17.24
CA ILE A 127 -0.18 -1.47 -18.66
C ILE A 127 1.26 -1.95 -18.93
N GLY A 128 2.22 -1.52 -18.12
CA GLY A 128 3.62 -1.92 -18.35
C GLY A 128 3.89 -3.40 -18.03
N GLY A 129 3.13 -4.03 -17.13
CA GLY A 129 3.13 -5.47 -16.91
C GLY A 129 2.62 -6.24 -18.13
N ALA A 130 1.60 -5.72 -18.82
CA ALA A 130 1.11 -6.30 -20.07
C ALA A 130 2.16 -6.23 -21.19
N ILE A 131 2.79 -5.05 -21.36
CA ILE A 131 3.88 -4.85 -22.33
C ILE A 131 5.04 -5.80 -22.05
N SER A 132 5.46 -5.91 -20.79
CA SER A 132 6.56 -6.78 -20.38
C SER A 132 6.23 -8.26 -20.61
N THR A 133 4.98 -8.67 -20.38
CA THR A 133 4.52 -10.05 -20.65
C THR A 133 4.59 -10.38 -22.15
N MET A 134 4.14 -9.45 -23.01
CA MET A 134 4.20 -9.63 -24.46
C MET A 134 5.65 -9.75 -24.96
N ARG A 135 6.56 -8.92 -24.42
CA ARG A 135 7.98 -8.96 -24.75
C ARG A 135 8.65 -10.29 -24.35
N VAL A 136 8.40 -10.78 -23.14
CA VAL A 136 8.96 -12.08 -22.69
C VAL A 136 8.44 -13.22 -23.57
N LYS A 137 7.16 -13.16 -23.96
CA LYS A 137 6.57 -14.17 -24.86
C LYS A 137 7.20 -14.13 -26.26
N SER A 138 7.49 -12.94 -26.81
CA SER A 138 8.15 -12.82 -28.11
C SER A 138 9.59 -13.30 -28.08
N GLU A 139 10.37 -12.93 -27.05
CA GLU A 139 11.76 -13.38 -26.87
C GLU A 139 11.83 -14.91 -26.73
N THR A 140 10.90 -15.51 -25.98
CA THR A 140 10.79 -16.98 -25.86
C THR A 140 10.46 -17.65 -27.21
N ALA A 141 9.54 -17.06 -27.98
CA ALA A 141 9.15 -17.58 -29.29
C ALA A 141 10.28 -17.48 -30.33
N GLU A 142 11.11 -16.44 -30.28
CA GLU A 142 12.28 -16.29 -31.13
C GLU A 142 13.39 -17.29 -30.78
N GLN A 143 13.64 -17.56 -29.49
CA GLN A 143 14.59 -18.58 -29.06
C GLN A 143 14.18 -20.01 -29.44
N MET A 144 12.88 -20.26 -29.60
CA MET A 144 12.34 -21.56 -30.02
C MET A 144 12.28 -21.73 -31.54
N LYS A 145 12.61 -20.71 -32.35
CA LYS A 145 12.74 -20.91 -33.80
C LYS A 145 13.96 -21.78 -34.08
N PRO A 146 13.80 -22.92 -34.77
CA PRO A 146 14.95 -23.75 -35.13
C PRO A 146 15.92 -22.93 -35.97
N SER A 147 17.20 -22.93 -35.59
CA SER A 147 18.28 -22.40 -36.39
C SER A 147 18.30 -23.16 -37.71
N VAL A 148 17.82 -22.51 -38.77
CA VAL A 148 17.95 -23.03 -40.13
C VAL A 148 19.42 -22.88 -40.51
N LEU A 149 20.17 -23.97 -40.34
CA LEU A 149 21.50 -24.19 -40.90
C LEU A 149 21.36 -25.03 -42.17
#